data_AF-A0A6H1NWS4-F1
#
_entry.id   AF-A0A6H1NWS4-F1
#
_cell.length_a   1.000
_cell.length_b   1.000
_cell.length_c   1.000
_cell.angle_alpha   90.00
_cell.angle_beta   90.00
_cell.angle_gamma   90.00
#
_symmetry.space_group_name_H-M   'P 1'
#
loop_
_entity.id
_entity.type
_entity.pdbx_description
1 polymer ?
#
loop_
_entity_poly.entity_id
_entity_poly.type
_entity_poly.pdbx_seq_one_letter_code
_entity_poly.pdbx_strand_id
1 'polypeptide(L)'
;MLKFITAILAVGFLITLYLGQSHWNQERQASAKNKPVHQSSTSNIDDQNIEEQELLKLTSNGPANAVDQFKQSLKEDKPFTILFAGSPAIGSETDGSFPLIKEQLIKAFGKEHIKVEIKTFNLTSTQSLYQKKQAEIAAVNADLIIFEPFSRPLVLMA
;
A
#
# COMPACT_ATOMS: atom_id res chain seq x y z
N MET A 1 43.20 2.44 26.01
CA MET A 1 42.99 2.32 24.55
C MET A 1 41.54 1.98 24.19
N LEU A 2 40.95 0.91 24.75
CA LEU A 2 39.57 0.50 24.41
C LEU A 2 38.53 1.61 24.60
N LYS A 3 38.57 2.35 25.71
CA LYS A 3 37.65 3.47 26.02
C LYS A 3 37.72 4.62 25.00
N PHE A 4 38.88 4.84 24.38
CA PHE A 4 39.08 5.89 23.38
C PHE A 4 38.52 5.48 22.01
N ILE A 5 38.71 4.21 21.64
CA ILE A 5 38.12 3.63 20.42
C ILE A 5 36.59 3.60 20.55
N THR A 6 36.05 3.22 21.72
CA THR A 6 34.60 3.24 21.98
C THR A 6 34.02 4.66 21.88
N ALA A 7 34.74 5.68 22.38
CA ALA A 7 34.30 7.06 22.29
C ALA A 7 34.24 7.55 20.83
N ILE A 8 35.26 7.24 20.02
CA ILE A 8 35.28 7.60 18.58
C ILE A 8 34.15 6.89 17.82
N LEU A 9 33.91 5.61 18.13
CA LEU A 9 32.84 4.84 17.50
C LEU A 9 31.45 5.39 17.85
N ALA A 10 31.24 5.79 19.11
CA ALA A 10 29.99 6.42 19.54
C ALA A 10 29.74 7.76 18.82
N VAL A 11 30.79 8.57 18.63
CA VAL A 11 30.70 9.83 17.88
C VAL A 11 30.40 9.56 16.40
N GLY A 12 31.05 8.59 15.76
CA GLY A 12 30.76 8.20 14.38
C GLY A 12 29.33 7.70 14.18
N PHE A 13 28.80 6.95 15.16
CA PHE A 13 27.41 6.47 15.16
C PHE A 13 26.41 7.63 15.24
N LEU A 14 26.67 8.63 16.09
CA LEU A 14 25.80 9.81 16.18
C LEU A 14 25.82 10.65 14.89
N ILE A 15 26.99 10.80 14.26
CA ILE A 15 27.11 11.53 12.98
C ILE A 15 26.33 10.82 11.87
N THR A 16 26.45 9.49 11.77
CA THR A 16 25.74 8.71 10.73
C THR A 16 24.23 8.71 10.95
N LEU A 17 23.76 8.64 12.20
CA LEU A 17 22.34 8.82 12.52
C LEU A 17 21.83 10.22 12.14
N TYR A 18 22.60 11.27 12.44
CA TYR A 18 22.22 12.64 12.11
C TYR A 18 22.14 12.87 10.60
N LEU A 19 23.14 12.40 9.84
CA LEU A 19 23.14 12.50 8.38
C LEU A 19 22.01 11.70 7.75
N GLY A 20 21.75 10.49 8.26
CA GLY A 20 20.60 9.68 7.86
C GLY A 20 19.29 10.42 8.09
N GLN A 21 19.04 10.87 9.31
CA GLN A 21 17.81 11.59 9.64
C GLN A 21 17.64 12.87 8.80
N SER A 22 18.72 13.60 8.54
CA SER A 22 18.66 14.80 7.68
C SER A 22 18.33 14.47 6.23
N HIS A 23 18.94 13.43 5.65
CA HIS A 23 18.69 13.02 4.25
C HIS A 23 17.23 12.60 4.06
N TRP A 24 16.73 11.72 4.94
CA TRP A 24 15.34 11.24 4.88
C TRP A 24 14.31 12.36 5.14
N ASN A 25 14.64 13.35 5.97
CA ASN A 25 13.76 14.49 6.22
C ASN A 25 13.71 15.48 5.03
N GLN A 26 14.80 15.62 4.28
CA GLN A 26 14.86 16.50 3.11
C GLN A 26 14.00 15.95 1.95
N GLU A 27 13.99 14.63 1.78
CA GLU A 27 13.17 13.92 0.78
C GLU A 27 11.65 14.01 1.10
N ARG A 28 11.30 14.03 2.40
CA ARG A 28 9.92 14.25 2.88
C ARG A 28 9.43 15.68 2.66
N GLN A 29 10.29 16.68 2.84
CA GLN A 29 9.94 18.09 2.65
C GLN A 29 9.85 18.49 1.17
N ALA A 30 10.69 17.91 0.30
CA ALA A 30 10.59 18.10 -1.14
C ALA A 30 9.27 17.54 -1.72
N SER A 31 8.79 16.42 -1.15
CA SER A 31 7.51 15.80 -1.53
C SER A 31 6.27 16.55 -1.01
N ALA A 32 6.42 17.41 0.01
CA ALA A 32 5.33 18.23 0.56
C ALA A 32 5.17 19.60 -0.13
N LYS A 33 6.14 20.04 -0.95
CA LYS A 33 6.17 21.38 -1.55
C LYS A 33 5.38 21.52 -2.85
N ASN A 34 4.92 20.42 -3.46
CA ASN A 34 4.12 20.43 -4.69
C ASN A 34 2.64 20.12 -4.42
N LYS A 35 2.00 20.91 -3.56
CA LYS A 35 0.53 20.91 -3.45
C LYS A 35 0.00 22.25 -3.97
N PRO A 36 -0.51 22.35 -5.21
CA PRO A 36 -1.23 23.53 -5.63
C PRO A 36 -2.55 23.60 -4.83
N VAL A 37 -2.72 24.71 -4.13
CA VAL A 37 -4.01 25.14 -3.58
C VAL A 37 -4.83 25.64 -4.76
N HIS A 38 -5.94 24.98 -5.08
CA HIS A 38 -6.96 25.56 -5.94
C HIS A 38 -8.24 25.78 -5.15
N GLN A 39 -8.61 27.05 -5.05
CA GLN A 39 -9.83 27.55 -4.46
C GLN A 39 -10.95 27.57 -5.52
N SER A 40 -12.13 27.16 -5.04
CA SER A 40 -13.46 27.00 -5.63
C SER A 40 -13.89 27.89 -6.81
N SER A 41 -14.66 27.30 -7.74
CA SER A 41 -15.72 27.98 -8.51
C SER A 41 -16.79 26.99 -8.97
N THR A 42 -18.04 27.25 -8.58
CA THR A 42 -19.28 26.54 -8.89
C THR A 42 -19.61 26.48 -10.39
N SER A 43 -19.96 25.31 -10.94
CA SER A 43 -20.90 25.12 -12.07
C SER A 43 -21.32 23.65 -12.22
N ASN A 44 -22.60 23.36 -11.97
CA ASN A 44 -23.21 22.02 -11.87
C ASN A 44 -23.37 21.26 -13.22
N ILE A 45 -22.40 21.30 -14.12
CA ILE A 45 -22.42 20.49 -15.36
C ILE A 45 -20.99 20.03 -15.72
N ASP A 46 -20.24 19.46 -14.77
CA ASP A 46 -19.00 18.68 -15.05
C ASP A 46 -18.43 17.92 -13.83
N ASP A 47 -19.08 17.96 -12.66
CA ASP A 47 -18.48 17.50 -11.39
C ASP A 47 -18.04 16.03 -11.40
N GLN A 48 -18.79 15.12 -12.03
CA GLN A 48 -18.41 13.70 -12.11
C GLN A 48 -17.17 13.47 -12.97
N ASN A 49 -16.97 14.26 -14.03
CA ASN A 49 -15.82 14.13 -14.91
C ASN A 49 -14.55 14.68 -14.23
N ILE A 50 -14.70 15.76 -13.46
CA ILE A 50 -13.62 16.31 -12.65
C ILE A 50 -13.20 15.31 -11.56
N GLU A 51 -14.15 14.69 -10.86
CA GLU A 51 -13.88 13.67 -9.84
C GLU A 51 -13.20 12.43 -10.44
N GLU A 52 -13.69 11.90 -11.57
CA GLU A 52 -13.06 10.78 -12.29
C GLU A 52 -11.60 11.11 -12.64
N GLN A 53 -11.34 12.30 -13.18
CA GLN A 53 -9.99 12.74 -13.53
C GLN A 53 -9.08 12.89 -12.30
N GLU A 54 -9.58 13.36 -11.17
CA GLU A 54 -8.82 13.45 -9.92
C GLU A 54 -8.49 12.06 -9.36
N LEU A 55 -9.45 11.14 -9.35
CA LEU A 55 -9.23 9.75 -8.94
C LEU A 55 -8.24 9.03 -9.84
N LEU A 56 -8.32 9.23 -11.16
CA LEU A 56 -7.37 8.64 -12.10
C LEU A 56 -5.94 9.15 -11.90
N LYS A 57 -5.75 10.43 -11.54
CA LYS A 57 -4.42 10.97 -11.21
C LYS A 57 -3.76 10.23 -10.04
N LEU A 58 -4.54 9.81 -9.04
CA LEU A 58 -4.02 9.03 -7.89
C LEU A 58 -3.44 7.68 -8.32
N THR A 59 -3.88 7.14 -9.46
CA THR A 59 -3.44 5.83 -9.98
C THR A 59 -2.21 5.91 -10.89
N SER A 60 -1.64 7.09 -11.14
CA SER A 60 -0.56 7.32 -12.13
C SER A 60 0.69 6.45 -11.93
N ASN A 61 0.94 5.98 -10.71
CA ASN A 61 2.08 5.13 -10.36
C ASN A 61 1.73 3.62 -10.34
N GLY A 62 0.49 3.26 -10.65
CA GLY A 62 -0.01 1.90 -10.64
C GLY A 62 0.32 1.11 -11.92
N PRO A 63 0.14 -0.21 -11.92
CA PRO A 63 0.22 -1.03 -13.12
C PRO A 63 -0.82 -0.58 -14.17
N ALA A 64 -0.41 -0.44 -15.43
CA ALA A 64 -1.29 0.07 -16.49
C ALA A 64 -2.61 -0.70 -16.61
N ASN A 65 -2.57 -2.04 -16.50
CA ASN A 65 -3.76 -2.89 -16.55
C ASN A 65 -4.72 -2.67 -15.36
N ALA A 66 -4.21 -2.27 -14.19
CA ALA A 66 -5.03 -1.94 -13.04
C ALA A 66 -5.67 -0.56 -13.20
N VAL A 67 -4.92 0.40 -13.75
CA VAL A 67 -5.44 1.75 -14.07
C VAL A 67 -6.57 1.67 -15.09
N ASP A 68 -6.40 0.88 -16.15
CA ASP A 68 -7.43 0.70 -17.18
C ASP A 68 -8.70 0.05 -16.63
N GLN A 69 -8.55 -0.98 -15.78
CA GLN A 69 -9.69 -1.60 -15.10
C GLN A 69 -10.37 -0.66 -14.12
N PHE A 70 -9.61 0.15 -13.37
CA PHE A 70 -10.16 1.16 -12.47
C PHE A 70 -10.99 2.19 -13.24
N LYS A 71 -10.48 2.68 -14.37
CA LYS A 71 -11.21 3.58 -15.28
C LYS A 71 -12.52 2.95 -15.77
N GLN A 72 -12.50 1.66 -16.11
CA GLN A 72 -13.71 0.95 -16.51
C GLN A 72 -14.70 0.83 -15.33
N SER A 73 -14.21 0.56 -14.13
CA SER A 73 -15.05 0.47 -12.93
C SER A 73 -15.75 1.77 -12.58
N LEU A 74 -15.08 2.92 -12.71
CA LEU A 74 -15.69 4.24 -12.54
C LEU A 74 -16.83 4.49 -13.54
N LYS A 75 -16.63 4.12 -14.81
CA LYS A 75 -17.67 4.24 -15.85
C LYS A 75 -18.88 3.32 -15.64
N GLU A 76 -18.64 2.16 -15.04
CA GLU A 76 -19.67 1.18 -14.73
C GLU A 76 -20.32 1.41 -13.36
N ASP A 77 -19.93 2.46 -12.64
CA ASP A 77 -20.39 2.78 -11.27
C ASP A 77 -20.25 1.58 -10.31
N LYS A 78 -19.15 0.83 -10.46
CA LYS A 78 -18.83 -0.32 -9.63
C LYS A 78 -17.57 -0.06 -8.78
N PRO A 79 -17.55 -0.44 -7.50
CA PRO A 79 -16.35 -0.33 -6.70
C PRO A 79 -15.23 -1.23 -7.23
N PHE A 80 -14.04 -0.66 -7.42
CA PHE A 80 -12.85 -1.42 -7.77
C PHE A 80 -12.31 -2.16 -6.55
N THR A 81 -12.24 -3.48 -6.64
CA THR A 81 -11.90 -4.36 -5.52
C THR A 81 -10.41 -4.64 -5.47
N ILE A 82 -9.78 -4.22 -4.38
CA ILE A 82 -8.37 -4.47 -4.06
C ILE A 82 -8.31 -5.53 -2.95
N LEU A 83 -7.57 -6.60 -3.20
CA LEU A 83 -7.32 -7.65 -2.22
C LEU A 83 -5.86 -7.64 -1.80
N PHE A 84 -5.64 -7.47 -0.50
CA PHE A 84 -4.37 -7.81 0.14
C PHE A 84 -4.40 -9.28 0.56
N ALA A 85 -3.48 -10.10 0.05
CA ALA A 85 -3.40 -11.52 0.37
C ALA A 85 -1.98 -11.90 0.78
N GLY A 86 -1.82 -12.58 1.91
CA GLY A 86 -0.47 -12.87 2.41
C GLY A 86 -0.41 -13.58 3.76
N SER A 87 0.78 -13.60 4.33
CA SER A 87 1.08 -14.21 5.63
C SER A 87 0.62 -13.33 6.80
N PRO A 88 0.70 -13.79 8.06
CA PRO A 88 0.40 -12.94 9.23
C PRO A 88 1.21 -11.64 9.31
N ALA A 89 2.29 -11.49 8.52
CA ALA A 89 3.05 -10.25 8.45
C ALA A 89 2.24 -9.05 7.91
N ILE A 90 1.20 -9.29 7.09
CA ILE A 90 0.31 -8.22 6.62
C ILE A 90 -0.66 -7.77 7.72
N GLY A 91 -0.78 -8.52 8.81
CA GLY A 91 -1.69 -8.23 9.91
C GLY A 91 -3.03 -8.95 9.79
N SER A 92 -4.06 -8.39 10.44
CA SER A 92 -5.46 -8.82 10.40
C SER A 92 -6.32 -7.67 9.88
N GLU A 93 -7.65 -7.73 10.01
CA GLU A 93 -8.52 -6.60 9.63
C GLU A 93 -8.35 -5.36 10.52
N THR A 94 -7.86 -5.52 11.76
CA THR A 94 -7.79 -4.43 12.76
C THR A 94 -6.40 -4.21 13.34
N ASP A 95 -5.43 -5.04 12.99
CA ASP A 95 -4.07 -4.99 13.54
C ASP A 95 -3.03 -5.20 12.44
N GLY A 96 -1.87 -4.56 12.57
CA GLY A 96 -0.81 -4.55 11.56
C GLY A 96 -0.85 -3.35 10.61
N SER A 97 0.05 -3.35 9.62
CA SER A 97 0.25 -2.20 8.72
C SER A 97 -0.80 -2.12 7.61
N PHE A 98 -1.35 -3.23 7.13
CA PHE A 98 -2.27 -3.25 6.00
C PHE A 98 -3.66 -2.66 6.31
N PRO A 99 -4.24 -2.81 7.51
CA PRO A 99 -5.42 -2.05 7.91
C PRO A 99 -5.25 -0.54 7.75
N LEU A 100 -4.10 0.01 8.15
CA LEU A 100 -3.81 1.44 8.00
C LEU A 100 -3.71 1.84 6.52
N ILE A 101 -3.13 0.99 5.68
CA ILE A 101 -3.07 1.21 4.23
C ILE A 101 -4.49 1.16 3.64
N LYS A 102 -5.32 0.19 4.05
CA LYS A 102 -6.74 0.09 3.67
C LYS A 102 -7.50 1.37 4.02
N GLU A 103 -7.34 1.89 5.23
CA GLU A 103 -7.95 3.16 5.64
C GLU A 103 -7.47 4.34 4.78
N GLN A 104 -6.18 4.42 4.48
CA GLN A 104 -5.63 5.49 3.63
C GLN A 104 -6.12 5.40 2.19
N LEU A 105 -6.21 4.19 1.63
CA LEU A 105 -6.79 3.97 0.30
C LEU A 105 -8.25 4.42 0.27
N ILE A 106 -9.05 3.95 1.23
CA ILE A 106 -10.48 4.32 1.32
C ILE A 106 -10.64 5.84 1.51
N LYS A 107 -9.75 6.47 2.28
CA LYS A 107 -9.78 7.92 2.48
C LYS A 107 -9.39 8.70 1.23
N ALA A 108 -8.46 8.17 0.41
CA ALA A 108 -7.97 8.83 -0.78
C ALA A 108 -8.94 8.67 -1.98
N PHE A 109 -9.52 7.48 -2.12
CA PHE A 109 -10.35 7.13 -3.27
C PHE A 109 -11.85 7.16 -2.98
N GLY A 110 -12.30 7.18 -1.72
CA GLY A 110 -13.71 7.07 -1.39
C GLY A 110 -14.19 5.63 -1.23
N LYS A 111 -15.22 5.40 -0.40
CA LYS A 111 -15.78 4.05 -0.12
C LYS A 111 -16.67 3.53 -1.25
N GLU A 112 -17.16 4.46 -2.06
CA GLU A 112 -18.02 4.27 -3.22
C GLU A 112 -17.22 3.81 -4.44
N HIS A 113 -15.98 4.28 -4.59
CA HIS A 113 -15.13 3.99 -5.76
C HIS A 113 -14.24 2.76 -5.58
N ILE A 114 -13.88 2.41 -4.34
CA ILE A 114 -13.04 1.25 -4.06
C ILE A 114 -13.56 0.39 -2.91
N LYS A 115 -13.23 -0.90 -2.98
CA LYS A 115 -13.41 -1.87 -1.89
C LYS A 115 -12.06 -2.50 -1.58
N VAL A 116 -11.69 -2.56 -0.30
CA VAL A 116 -10.41 -3.14 0.12
C VAL A 116 -10.62 -4.29 1.11
N GLU A 117 -10.14 -5.47 0.76
CA GLU A 117 -10.21 -6.69 1.58
C GLU A 117 -8.82 -7.16 2.00
N ILE A 118 -8.71 -7.77 3.18
CA ILE A 118 -7.47 -8.35 3.70
C ILE A 118 -7.70 -9.84 3.96
N LYS A 119 -6.94 -10.70 3.28
CA LYS A 119 -6.92 -12.16 3.49
C LYS A 119 -5.57 -12.60 4.01
N THR A 120 -5.54 -12.85 5.31
CA THR A 120 -4.36 -13.36 6.01
C THR A 120 -4.43 -14.87 6.13
N PHE A 121 -3.40 -15.56 5.66
CA PHE A 121 -3.28 -17.00 5.76
C PHE A 121 -2.12 -17.37 6.69
N ASN A 122 -2.43 -18.02 7.81
CA ASN A 122 -1.41 -18.52 8.73
C ASN A 122 -0.79 -19.83 8.24
N LEU A 123 -0.09 -19.77 7.10
CA LEU A 123 0.48 -20.93 6.39
C LEU A 123 1.87 -20.61 5.86
N THR A 124 2.68 -21.65 5.61
CA THR A 124 3.90 -21.53 4.80
C THR A 124 3.55 -21.53 3.31
N SER A 125 4.50 -21.11 2.46
CA SER A 125 4.33 -21.14 0.99
C SER A 125 3.90 -22.52 0.51
N THR A 126 4.56 -23.57 0.99
CA THR A 126 4.28 -24.96 0.63
C THR A 126 2.89 -25.41 1.09
N GLN A 127 2.49 -25.05 2.31
CA GLN A 127 1.14 -25.35 2.80
C GLN A 127 0.06 -24.62 2.00
N SER A 128 0.30 -23.36 1.62
CA SER A 128 -0.62 -22.58 0.79
C SER A 128 -0.84 -23.23 -0.59
N LEU A 129 0.23 -23.77 -1.20
CA LEU A 129 0.15 -24.54 -2.44
C LEU A 129 -0.66 -25.84 -2.26
N TYR A 130 -0.32 -26.67 -1.27
CA TYR A 130 -1.00 -27.94 -1.05
C TYR A 130 -2.47 -27.79 -0.65
N GLN A 131 -2.79 -26.76 0.14
CA GLN A 131 -4.16 -26.46 0.56
C GLN A 131 -4.97 -25.68 -0.49
N LYS A 132 -4.41 -25.45 -1.69
CA LYS A 132 -5.08 -24.79 -2.82
C LYS A 132 -5.67 -23.41 -2.46
N LYS A 133 -4.98 -22.63 -1.63
CA LYS A 133 -5.46 -21.31 -1.17
C LYS A 133 -5.61 -20.29 -2.30
N GLN A 134 -5.04 -20.55 -3.47
CA GLN A 134 -5.28 -19.75 -4.68
C GLN A 134 -6.76 -19.71 -5.05
N ALA A 135 -7.52 -20.79 -4.81
CA ALA A 135 -8.96 -20.81 -5.06
C ALA A 135 -9.71 -19.83 -4.14
N GLU A 136 -9.30 -19.71 -2.88
CA GLU A 136 -9.89 -18.75 -1.92
C GLU A 136 -9.56 -17.30 -2.26
N ILE A 137 -8.38 -17.05 -2.85
CA ILE A 137 -7.98 -15.74 -3.37
C ILE A 137 -8.79 -15.42 -4.63
N ALA A 138 -8.88 -16.35 -5.59
CA ALA A 138 -9.62 -16.17 -6.84
C ALA A 138 -11.13 -15.96 -6.62
N ALA A 139 -11.72 -16.63 -5.62
CA ALA A 139 -13.13 -16.50 -5.28
C ALA A 139 -13.55 -15.08 -4.85
N VAL A 140 -12.59 -14.21 -4.48
CA VAL A 140 -12.86 -12.79 -4.17
C VAL A 140 -13.21 -12.00 -5.42
N ASN A 141 -12.79 -12.46 -6.62
CA ASN A 141 -12.97 -11.73 -7.88
C ASN A 141 -12.44 -10.28 -7.79
N ALA A 142 -11.28 -10.10 -7.16
CA ALA A 142 -10.65 -8.79 -7.03
C ALA A 142 -10.07 -8.31 -8.37
N ASP A 143 -10.21 -7.02 -8.65
CA ASP A 143 -9.64 -6.37 -9.84
C ASP A 143 -8.12 -6.17 -9.70
N LEU A 144 -7.64 -6.02 -8.46
CA LEU A 144 -6.22 -5.96 -8.13
C LEU A 144 -5.92 -6.81 -6.90
N ILE A 145 -4.93 -7.70 -7.03
CA ILE A 145 -4.40 -8.50 -5.92
C ILE A 145 -2.99 -8.02 -5.61
N ILE A 146 -2.79 -7.55 -4.38
CA ILE A 146 -1.47 -7.25 -3.83
C ILE A 146 -1.08 -8.44 -2.96
N PHE A 147 -0.16 -9.24 -3.49
CA PHE A 147 0.25 -10.49 -2.87
C PHE A 147 1.56 -10.31 -2.08
N GLU A 148 1.51 -10.53 -0.77
CA GLU A 148 2.70 -10.64 0.07
C GLU A 148 3.15 -12.10 0.09
N PRO A 149 4.33 -12.42 -0.47
CA PRO A 149 4.80 -13.79 -0.52
C PRO A 149 5.15 -14.29 0.89
N PHE A 150 4.63 -15.47 1.24
CA PHE A 150 4.91 -16.12 2.52
C PHE A 150 6.43 -16.31 2.71
N SER A 151 7.02 -15.52 3.60
CA SER A 151 8.48 -15.47 3.81
C SER A 151 9.03 -16.57 4.72
N ARG A 152 8.18 -17.48 5.24
CA ARG A 152 8.62 -18.51 6.17
C ARG A 152 9.35 -19.64 5.42
N PRO A 153 10.67 -19.83 5.61
CA PRO A 153 11.40 -20.91 4.98
C PRO A 153 10.90 -22.26 5.47
N LEU A 154 11.07 -23.27 4.61
CA LEU A 154 10.83 -24.68 4.90
C LEU A 154 11.69 -25.08 6.12
N VAL A 155 11.13 -25.06 7.32
CA VAL A 155 11.73 -25.83 8.41
C VAL A 155 11.34 -27.26 8.12
N LEU A 156 12.26 -27.99 7.50
CA LEU A 156 12.21 -29.44 7.40
C LEU A 156 12.16 -29.94 8.85
N MET A 157 10.98 -30.29 9.34
CA MET A 157 10.88 -31.10 10.55
C MET A 157 11.32 -32.50 10.13
N ALA A 158 12.62 -32.74 10.30
CA ALA A 158 13.22 -34.06 10.34
C ALA A 158 12.94 -34.71 11.70
#